data_AF-A0A533X352-F1
#
_entry.id   AF-A0A533X352-F1
#
_cell.length_a   1.000
_cell.length_b   1.000
_cell.length_c   1.000
_cell.angle_alpha   90.00
_cell.angle_beta   90.00
_cell.angle_gamma   90.00
#
_symmetry.space_group_name_H-M   'P 1'
#
loop_
_entity.id
_entity.type
_entity.pdbx_description
1 polymer ?
#
loop_
_entity_poly.entity_id
_entity_poly.type
_entity_poly.pdbx_seq_one_letter_code
_entity_poly.pdbx_strand_id
1 'polypeptide(L)'
;TCYEDVRAQGLRIQAYGILSKIREVDRLMTPELQKVIHEAHPELAFTALAGHPMRFNKTTPRGHQERLCALERAPRHFFQGIRRLFVDGLKTFTRRQVAPDDVLDACALAYTAFRIANGKAQRLPLHPVVDPRGIRMEIWH
;
A
#
# COMPACT_ATOMS: atom_id res chain seq x y z
N THR A 1 21.10 5.58 13.58
CA THR A 1 19.91 6.39 13.91
C THR A 1 19.26 5.73 15.09
N CYS A 2 19.30 6.36 16.26
CA CYS A 2 18.55 5.90 17.43
C CYS A 2 17.07 6.27 17.23
N TYR A 3 16.15 5.57 17.90
CA TYR A 3 14.73 5.91 17.86
C TYR A 3 14.48 7.30 18.43
N GLU A 4 15.24 7.70 19.46
CA GLU A 4 15.13 8.99 20.13
C GLU A 4 15.30 10.16 19.15
N ASP A 5 16.24 10.04 18.20
CA ASP A 5 16.55 11.06 17.20
C ASP A 5 15.39 11.30 16.22
N VAL A 6 14.67 10.24 15.86
CA VAL A 6 13.60 10.27 14.84
C VAL A 6 12.20 10.37 15.44
N ARG A 7 12.04 10.03 16.72
CA ARG A 7 10.80 10.24 17.46
C ARG A 7 10.44 11.73 17.51
N ALA A 8 11.43 12.60 17.69
CA ALA A 8 11.24 14.06 17.67
C ALA A 8 10.74 14.58 16.30
N GLN A 9 10.94 13.81 15.23
CA GLN A 9 10.49 14.12 13.86
C GLN A 9 9.11 13.51 13.55
N GLY A 10 8.42 12.95 14.56
CA GLY A 10 7.10 12.34 14.42
C GLY A 10 7.12 10.88 13.95
N LEU A 11 8.29 10.25 13.85
CA LEU A 11 8.38 8.85 13.43
C LEU A 11 7.85 7.93 14.53
N ARG A 12 6.84 7.11 14.19
CA ARG A 12 6.29 6.10 15.10
C ARG A 12 7.27 4.93 15.25
N ILE A 13 7.29 4.29 16.43
CA ILE A 13 8.15 3.14 16.72
C ILE A 13 7.99 1.98 15.72
N GLN A 14 6.78 1.77 15.19
CA GLN A 14 6.52 0.76 14.16
C GLN A 14 7.25 1.08 12.85
N ALA A 15 7.22 2.34 12.41
CA ALA A 15 7.96 2.80 11.24
C ALA A 15 9.48 2.73 11.49
N TYR A 16 9.92 3.02 12.72
CA TYR A 16 11.32 2.83 13.12
C TYR A 16 11.75 1.36 13.01
N GLY A 17 10.90 0.42 13.42
CA GLY A 17 11.20 -1.02 13.38
C GLY A 17 11.47 -1.57 11.99
N ILE A 18 10.95 -0.93 10.93
CA ILE A 18 11.17 -1.34 9.53
C ILE A 18 12.25 -0.53 8.81
N LEU A 19 12.86 0.49 9.44
CA LEU A 19 13.89 1.33 8.81
C LEU A 19 15.06 0.52 8.24
N SER A 20 15.46 -0.57 8.90
CA SER A 20 16.52 -1.44 8.41
C SER A 20 16.16 -2.05 7.05
N LYS A 21 14.93 -2.54 6.91
CA LYS A 21 14.39 -3.09 5.66
C LYS A 21 14.19 -2.04 4.57
N ILE A 22 13.70 -0.85 4.93
CA ILE A 22 13.62 0.28 4.00
C ILE A 22 15.01 0.60 3.45
N ARG A 23 16.05 0.64 4.30
CA ARG A 23 17.43 0.88 3.88
C ARG A 23 18.04 -0.25 3.05
N GLU A 24 17.62 -1.49 3.26
CA GLU A 24 18.04 -2.61 2.42
C GLU A 24 17.50 -2.43 1.00
N VAL A 25 16.20 -2.12 0.86
CA VAL A 25 15.57 -1.84 -0.43
C VAL A 25 16.19 -0.60 -1.09
N ASP A 26 16.32 0.50 -0.35
CA ASP A 26 16.89 1.75 -0.86
C ASP A 26 18.32 1.59 -1.40
N ARG A 27 19.14 0.75 -0.76
CA ARG A 27 20.49 0.43 -1.23
C ARG A 27 20.52 -0.43 -2.49
N LEU A 28 19.48 -1.23 -2.72
CA LEU A 28 19.36 -2.08 -3.91
C LEU A 28 18.73 -1.34 -5.09
N MET A 29 17.93 -0.30 -4.87
CA MET A 29 17.21 0.38 -5.93
C MET A 29 18.14 1.10 -6.92
N THR A 30 17.87 0.89 -8.20
CA THR A 30 18.51 1.55 -9.33
C THR A 30 17.46 2.10 -10.31
N PRO A 31 17.81 3.03 -11.21
CA PRO A 31 16.88 3.49 -12.24
C PRO A 31 16.31 2.35 -13.10
N GLU A 32 17.09 1.29 -13.34
CA GLU A 32 16.69 0.08 -14.06
C GLU A 32 15.66 -0.73 -13.26
N LEU A 33 15.90 -0.96 -11.97
CA LEU A 33 14.96 -1.67 -11.11
C LEU A 33 13.66 -0.88 -10.93
N GLN A 34 13.73 0.45 -10.93
CA GLN A 34 12.56 1.32 -10.88
C GLN A 34 11.67 1.25 -12.14
N LYS A 35 12.03 0.46 -13.15
CA LYS A 35 11.15 0.15 -14.29
C LYS A 35 10.20 -1.01 -13.99
N VAL A 36 10.47 -1.81 -12.96
CA VAL A 36 9.69 -3.02 -12.62
C VAL A 36 9.31 -3.10 -11.14
N ILE A 37 10.01 -2.37 -10.26
CA ILE A 37 9.69 -2.21 -8.84
C ILE A 37 9.07 -0.83 -8.65
N HIS A 38 7.87 -0.80 -8.07
CA HIS A 38 7.09 0.42 -7.87
C HIS A 38 6.69 0.55 -6.39
N GLU A 39 6.92 1.72 -5.81
CA GLU A 39 6.41 2.07 -4.48
C GLU A 39 4.94 2.51 -4.58
N ALA A 40 4.08 2.03 -3.69
CA ALA A 40 2.66 2.34 -3.68
C ALA A 40 2.12 2.42 -2.24
N HIS A 41 1.04 3.18 -2.04
CA HIS A 41 0.43 3.39 -0.72
C HIS A 41 -1.01 2.87 -0.65
N PRO A 42 -1.38 2.00 0.31
CA PRO A 42 -2.73 1.48 0.42
C PRO A 42 -3.81 2.57 0.53
N GLU A 43 -3.59 3.61 1.33
CA GLU A 43 -4.60 4.66 1.49
C GLU A 43 -4.83 5.47 0.21
N LEU A 44 -3.78 5.66 -0.62
CA LEU A 44 -3.93 6.29 -1.93
C LEU A 44 -4.62 5.35 -2.92
N ALA A 45 -4.27 4.06 -2.92
CA ALA A 45 -4.92 3.04 -3.73
C ALA A 45 -6.43 2.95 -3.43
N PHE A 46 -6.81 2.92 -2.15
CA PHE A 46 -8.21 2.97 -1.73
C PHE A 46 -8.89 4.28 -2.13
N THR A 47 -8.21 5.41 -2.01
CA THR A 47 -8.74 6.71 -2.44
C THR A 47 -9.02 6.71 -3.94
N ALA A 48 -8.12 6.13 -4.75
CA ALA A 48 -8.30 6.00 -6.19
C ALA A 48 -9.45 5.08 -6.57
N LEU A 49 -9.64 3.96 -5.84
CA LEU A 49 -10.75 3.03 -6.03
C LEU A 49 -12.12 3.62 -5.63
N ALA A 50 -12.17 4.29 -4.48
CA ALA A 50 -13.41 4.84 -3.94
C ALA A 50 -13.79 6.19 -4.55
N GLY A 51 -12.81 6.94 -5.06
CA GLY A 51 -12.95 8.33 -5.48
C GLY A 51 -12.93 9.33 -4.33
N HIS A 52 -12.70 8.88 -3.09
CA HIS A 52 -12.58 9.71 -1.90
C HIS A 52 -11.71 9.01 -0.83
N PRO A 53 -11.09 9.75 0.10
CA PRO A 53 -10.36 9.16 1.22
C PRO A 53 -11.24 8.27 2.10
N MET A 54 -10.64 7.22 2.68
CA MET A 54 -11.32 6.34 3.64
C MET A 54 -11.64 7.11 4.92
N ARG A 55 -12.88 7.00 5.40
CA ARG A 55 -13.40 7.77 6.53
C ARG A 55 -13.20 7.06 7.86
N PHE A 56 -13.15 5.73 7.86
CA PHE A 56 -13.08 4.94 9.07
C PHE A 56 -11.68 4.32 9.26
N ASN A 57 -11.26 4.26 10.53
CA ASN A 57 -10.01 3.64 10.92
C ASN A 57 -9.95 2.19 10.43
N LYS A 58 -8.82 1.82 9.80
CA LYS A 58 -8.60 0.54 9.13
C LYS A 58 -8.75 -0.69 10.02
N THR A 59 -8.56 -0.58 11.33
CA THR A 59 -8.65 -1.72 12.25
C THR A 59 -10.07 -1.97 12.77
N THR A 60 -11.02 -1.09 12.44
CA THR A 60 -12.42 -1.19 12.89
C THR A 60 -13.26 -2.00 11.92
N PRO A 61 -14.34 -2.67 12.37
CA PRO A 61 -15.27 -3.36 11.46
C PRO A 61 -15.84 -2.46 10.36
N ARG A 62 -16.15 -1.19 10.68
CA ARG A 62 -16.60 -0.19 9.70
C ARG A 62 -15.52 0.14 8.67
N GLY A 63 -14.26 0.25 9.11
CA GLY A 63 -13.11 0.48 8.21
C GLY A 63 -12.80 -0.70 7.30
N HIS A 64 -12.98 -1.94 7.77
CA HIS A 64 -12.89 -3.13 6.92
C HIS A 64 -14.03 -3.14 5.88
N GLN A 65 -15.26 -2.84 6.30
CA GLN A 65 -16.41 -2.81 5.40
C GLN A 65 -16.25 -1.74 4.33
N GLU A 66 -15.79 -0.54 4.70
CA GLU A 66 -15.52 0.55 3.75
C GLU A 66 -14.50 0.14 2.67
N ARG A 67 -13.40 -0.49 3.08
CA ARG A 67 -12.36 -1.00 2.17
C ARG A 67 -12.85 -2.13 1.28
N LEU A 68 -13.65 -3.06 1.81
CA LEU A 68 -14.29 -4.11 1.02
C LEU A 68 -15.21 -3.50 -0.06
N CYS A 69 -16.04 -2.52 0.31
CA CYS A 69 -16.88 -1.80 -0.65
C CYS A 69 -16.05 -1.07 -1.72
N ALA A 70 -14.90 -0.50 -1.36
CA ALA A 70 -13.99 0.13 -2.32
C ALA A 70 -13.38 -0.88 -3.30
N LEU A 71 -12.94 -2.05 -2.81
CA LEU A 71 -12.41 -3.13 -3.67
C LEU A 71 -13.47 -3.67 -4.64
N GLU A 72 -14.73 -3.74 -4.22
CA GLU A 72 -15.85 -4.14 -5.08
C GLU A 72 -16.12 -3.18 -6.25
N ARG A 73 -15.54 -1.97 -6.24
CA ARG A 73 -15.62 -1.00 -7.35
C ARG A 73 -14.59 -1.27 -8.46
N ALA A 74 -13.60 -2.12 -8.22
CA ALA A 74 -12.66 -2.50 -9.27
C ALA A 74 -13.42 -3.12 -10.47
N PRO A 75 -12.89 -3.03 -11.70
CA PRO A 75 -13.49 -3.60 -12.89
C PRO A 75 -13.95 -5.04 -12.67
N ARG A 76 -15.10 -5.38 -13.28
CA ARG A 76 -15.81 -6.64 -13.04
C ARG A 76 -14.84 -7.83 -13.08
N HIS A 77 -14.99 -8.70 -12.08
CA HIS A 77 -14.26 -9.94 -11.85
C HIS A 77 -12.90 -9.86 -11.14
N PHE A 78 -12.23 -8.69 -11.04
CA PHE A 78 -10.90 -8.64 -10.40
C PHE A 78 -10.93 -9.11 -8.93
N PHE A 79 -11.99 -8.72 -8.20
CA PHE A 79 -12.19 -9.07 -6.79
C PHE A 79 -13.47 -9.89 -6.57
N GLN A 80 -13.87 -10.72 -7.54
CA GLN A 80 -15.05 -11.57 -7.38
C GLN A 80 -14.87 -12.49 -6.17
N GLY A 81 -15.78 -12.40 -5.21
CA GLY A 81 -15.71 -13.19 -3.97
C GLY A 81 -14.75 -12.66 -2.90
N ILE A 82 -14.26 -11.41 -3.01
CA ILE A 82 -13.33 -10.81 -2.03
C ILE A 82 -13.81 -10.89 -0.59
N ARG A 83 -15.12 -10.72 -0.35
CA ARG A 83 -15.70 -10.86 1.00
C ARG A 83 -15.51 -12.27 1.57
N ARG A 84 -15.68 -13.29 0.72
CA ARG A 84 -15.45 -14.69 1.11
C ARG A 84 -13.97 -14.94 1.37
N LEU A 85 -13.10 -14.50 0.46
CA LEU A 85 -11.65 -14.62 0.64
C LEU A 85 -11.18 -13.95 1.93
N PHE A 86 -11.72 -12.77 2.24
CA PHE A 86 -11.42 -12.07 3.48
C PHE A 86 -11.84 -12.88 4.71
N VAL A 87 -13.09 -13.36 4.75
CA VAL A 87 -13.58 -14.18 5.87
C VAL A 87 -12.81 -15.50 6.00
N ASP A 88 -12.53 -16.18 4.91
CA ASP A 88 -11.81 -17.45 4.90
C ASP A 88 -10.34 -17.25 5.33
N GLY A 89 -9.68 -16.19 4.85
CA GLY A 89 -8.33 -15.81 5.28
C GLY A 89 -8.23 -15.56 6.78
N LEU A 90 -9.25 -14.92 7.38
CA LEU A 90 -9.33 -14.70 8.82
C LEU A 90 -9.56 -15.98 9.64
N LYS A 91 -10.05 -17.06 9.02
CA LYS A 91 -10.17 -18.38 9.66
C LYS A 91 -8.88 -19.18 9.52
N THR A 92 -8.17 -19.03 8.40
CA THR A 92 -6.94 -19.77 8.09
C THR A 92 -5.75 -19.25 8.88
N PHE A 93 -5.62 -17.93 9.02
CA PHE A 93 -4.47 -17.30 9.69
C PHE A 93 -4.88 -16.68 11.00
N THR A 94 -4.02 -16.81 12.01
CA THR A 94 -4.20 -16.07 13.26
C THR A 94 -3.93 -14.58 13.03
N ARG A 95 -4.54 -13.71 13.85
CA ARG A 95 -4.30 -12.25 13.79
C ARG A 95 -2.83 -11.86 13.99
N ARG A 96 -2.05 -12.72 14.64
CA ARG A 96 -0.60 -12.51 14.84
C ARG A 96 0.20 -12.80 13.57
N GLN A 97 -0.30 -13.66 12.69
CA GLN A 97 0.33 -13.98 11.41
C GLN A 97 -0.09 -12.99 10.32
N VAL A 98 -1.37 -12.64 10.28
CA VAL A 98 -1.94 -11.74 9.27
C VAL A 98 -2.96 -10.83 9.95
N ALA A 99 -2.69 -9.52 9.96
CA ALA A 99 -3.69 -8.57 10.40
C ALA A 99 -4.80 -8.46 9.33
N PRO A 100 -6.08 -8.36 9.71
CA PRO A 100 -7.16 -8.22 8.73
C PRO A 100 -6.96 -7.05 7.77
N ASP A 101 -6.51 -5.90 8.26
CA ASP A 101 -6.27 -4.72 7.46
C ASP A 101 -5.13 -4.92 6.45
N ASP A 102 -4.10 -5.70 6.79
CA ASP A 102 -3.00 -6.02 5.86
C ASP A 102 -3.49 -6.81 4.63
N VAL A 103 -4.51 -7.68 4.79
CA VAL A 103 -5.12 -8.41 3.65
C VAL A 103 -5.77 -7.43 2.68
N LEU A 104 -6.52 -6.47 3.22
CA LEU A 104 -7.23 -5.48 2.40
C LEU A 104 -6.25 -4.51 1.73
N ASP A 105 -5.23 -4.07 2.48
CA ASP A 105 -4.14 -3.24 1.97
C ASP A 105 -3.40 -3.97 0.83
N ALA A 106 -3.08 -5.26 1.00
CA ALA A 106 -2.46 -6.08 -0.04
C ALA A 106 -3.33 -6.23 -1.29
N CYS A 107 -4.64 -6.40 -1.15
CA CYS A 107 -5.55 -6.42 -2.29
C CYS A 107 -5.53 -5.09 -3.05
N ALA A 108 -5.64 -3.95 -2.35
CA ALA A 108 -5.58 -2.64 -2.98
C ALA A 108 -4.26 -2.44 -3.75
N LEU A 109 -3.13 -2.80 -3.14
CA LEU A 109 -1.81 -2.72 -3.78
C LEU A 109 -1.68 -3.64 -5.00
N ALA A 110 -2.22 -4.86 -4.93
CA ALA A 110 -2.24 -5.79 -6.06
C ALA A 110 -3.04 -5.22 -7.25
N TYR A 111 -4.15 -4.53 -6.98
CA TYR A 111 -4.91 -3.85 -8.01
C TYR A 111 -4.18 -2.62 -8.59
N THR A 112 -3.49 -1.84 -7.75
CA THR A 112 -2.61 -0.77 -8.23
C THR A 112 -1.50 -1.33 -9.13
N ALA A 113 -0.85 -2.44 -8.76
CA ALA A 113 0.14 -3.12 -9.58
C ALA A 113 -0.42 -3.56 -10.94
N PHE A 114 -1.63 -4.14 -10.96
CA PHE A 114 -2.34 -4.45 -12.20
C PHE A 114 -2.57 -3.20 -13.06
N ARG A 115 -2.98 -2.07 -12.45
CA ARG A 115 -3.14 -0.80 -13.18
C ARG A 115 -1.83 -0.25 -13.72
N ILE A 116 -0.71 -0.38 -12.99
CA ILE A 116 0.62 0.01 -13.48
C ILE A 116 0.97 -0.79 -14.73
N ALA A 117 0.84 -2.11 -14.67
CA ALA A 117 1.15 -3.01 -15.79
C ALA A 117 0.31 -2.71 -17.04
N ASN A 118 -0.90 -2.15 -16.87
CA ASN A 118 -1.80 -1.76 -17.96
C ASN A 118 -1.70 -0.28 -18.37
N GLY A 119 -0.76 0.49 -17.81
CA GLY A 119 -0.61 1.92 -18.10
C GLY A 119 -1.79 2.78 -17.62
N LYS A 120 -2.56 2.30 -16.63
CA LYS A 120 -3.78 2.95 -16.11
C LYS A 120 -3.61 3.54 -14.72
N ALA A 121 -2.52 3.25 -14.00
CA ALA A 121 -2.26 3.79 -12.66
C ALA A 121 -1.80 5.25 -12.71
N GLN A 122 -1.94 5.94 -11.59
CA GLN A 122 -1.42 7.28 -11.40
C GLN A 122 -0.27 7.25 -10.37
N ARG A 123 0.54 8.31 -10.39
CA ARG A 123 1.60 8.52 -9.41
C ARG A 123 1.56 9.93 -8.85
N LEU A 124 2.07 10.09 -7.63
CA LEU A 124 2.27 11.36 -6.98
C LEU A 124 3.77 11.59 -6.70
N PRO A 125 4.30 12.80 -7.01
CA PRO A 125 3.66 13.80 -7.88
C PRO A 125 3.60 13.31 -9.34
N LEU A 126 2.74 13.91 -10.16
CA LEU A 126 2.61 13.56 -11.58
C LEU A 126 3.96 13.62 -12.33
N HIS A 127 4.75 14.65 -11.99
CA HIS A 127 6.10 14.88 -12.45
C HIS A 127 7.07 14.70 -11.28
N PRO A 128 7.62 13.50 -11.07
CA PRO A 128 8.51 13.21 -9.96
C PRO A 128 9.85 13.92 -10.13
N VAL A 129 10.33 14.45 -9.01
CA VAL A 129 11.72 14.89 -8.88
C VAL A 129 12.61 13.65 -8.83
N VAL A 130 13.81 13.75 -9.39
CA VAL A 130 14.80 12.67 -9.41
C VAL A 130 15.85 12.95 -8.34
N ASP A 131 16.19 11.95 -7.54
CA ASP A 131 17.24 12.05 -6.52
C ASP A 131 18.65 12.03 -7.17
N PRO A 132 19.72 12.32 -6.41
CA PRO A 132 21.10 12.28 -6.94
C PRO A 132 21.56 10.91 -7.49
N ARG A 133 20.82 9.83 -7.21
CA ARG A 133 21.09 8.47 -7.71
C ARG A 133 20.29 8.15 -8.97
N GLY A 134 19.47 9.07 -9.47
CA GLY A 134 18.63 8.86 -10.65
C GLY A 134 17.28 8.19 -10.33
N ILE A 135 16.92 8.04 -9.07
CA ILE A 135 15.66 7.42 -8.63
C ILE A 135 14.56 8.48 -8.60
N ARG A 136 13.43 8.19 -9.25
CA ARG A 136 12.25 9.07 -9.19
C ARG A 136 11.63 9.00 -7.81
N MET A 137 11.40 10.13 -7.17
CA MET A 137 10.64 10.19 -5.93
C MET A 137 9.14 10.20 -6.28
N GLU A 138 8.56 9.00 -6.37
CA GLU A 138 7.18 8.77 -6.83
C GLU A 138 6.47 7.72 -5.97
N ILE A 139 5.17 7.88 -5.78
CA ILE A 139 4.30 6.87 -5.15
C ILE A 139 3.08 6.60 -6.02
N TRP A 140 2.79 5.32 -6.25
CA TRP A 140 1.75 4.87 -7.18
C TRP A 140 0.41 4.55 -6.49
N HIS A 141 -0.70 4.73 -7.21
CA HIS A 141 -2.06 4.37 -6.78
C HIS A 141 -3.03 4.00 -7.92
#